data_AF-A0A4R3G5K0-F1
#
_entry.id   AF-A0A4R3G5K0-F1
#
_cell.length_a   1.000
_cell.length_b   1.000
_cell.length_c   1.000
_cell.angle_alpha   90.00
_cell.angle_beta   90.00
_cell.angle_gamma   90.00
#
_symmetry.space_group_name_H-M   'P 1'
#
loop_
_entity.id
_entity.type
_entity.pdbx_description
1 polymer ?
#
loop_
_entity_poly.entity_id
_entity_poly.type
_entity_poly.pdbx_seq_one_letter_code
_entity_poly.pdbx_strand_id
1 'polypeptide(L)' 'AELGQRIGQRQTFVSKFELGERRLDPAEFVKVSRAIGADPYGIMKSAESD' A
#
# COMPACT_ATOMS: atom_id res chain seq x y z
N ALA A 1 -0.91 -13.82 2.70
CA ALA A 1 -2.39 -13.81 2.67
C ALA A 1 -2.99 -12.74 3.57
N GLU A 2 -2.41 -12.51 4.75
CA GLU A 2 -2.97 -11.66 5.80
C GLU A 2 -3.29 -10.22 5.35
N LEU A 3 -2.39 -9.53 4.65
CA LEU A 3 -2.63 -8.17 4.18
C LEU A 3 -3.79 -8.10 3.17
N GLY A 4 -3.85 -9.03 2.22
CA GLY A 4 -4.94 -9.12 1.25
C GLY A 4 -6.31 -9.23 1.93
N GLN A 5 -6.40 -10.05 2.99
CA GLN A 5 -7.64 -10.16 3.78
C GLN A 5 -7.97 -8.84 4.51
N ARG A 6 -6.99 -8.19 5.13
CA ARG A 6 -7.17 -6.89 5.82
C ARG A 6 -7.70 -5.80 4.89
N ILE A 7 -7.29 -5.80 3.61
CA ILE A 7 -7.71 -4.78 2.63
C ILE A 7 -8.81 -5.27 1.66
N GLY A 8 -9.34 -6.47 1.84
CA GLY A 8 -10.36 -7.05 0.94
C GLY A 8 -9.87 -7.23 -0.50
N GLN A 9 -8.59 -7.52 -0.69
CA GLN A 9 -7.96 -7.75 -1.99
C GLN A 9 -7.39 -9.16 -2.12
N ARG A 10 -7.25 -9.63 -3.36
CA ARG A 10 -6.62 -10.93 -3.64
C ARG A 10 -5.13 -10.88 -3.31
N GLN A 11 -4.53 -12.01 -2.94
CA GLN A 11 -3.08 -12.09 -2.71
C GLN A 11 -2.26 -11.67 -3.94
N THR A 12 -2.76 -11.95 -5.15
CA THR A 12 -2.10 -11.53 -6.40
C THR A 12 -2.03 -10.01 -6.57
N PHE A 13 -2.99 -9.26 -6.03
CA PHE A 13 -2.92 -7.80 -5.98
C PHE A 13 -1.74 -7.35 -5.11
N VAL A 14 -1.59 -7.97 -3.93
CA VAL A 14 -0.53 -7.67 -2.98
C VAL A 14 0.85 -7.96 -3.57
N SER A 15 1.04 -9.17 -4.08
CA SER A 15 2.32 -9.58 -4.67
C SER A 15 2.75 -8.69 -5.84
N LYS A 16 1.81 -8.23 -6.69
CA LYS A 16 2.16 -7.35 -7.83
C LYS A 16 2.70 -5.99 -7.39
N PHE A 17 2.15 -5.37 -6.35
CA PHE A 17 2.67 -4.07 -5.91
C PHE A 17 3.93 -4.20 -5.06
N GLU A 18 4.07 -5.28 -4.29
CA GLU A 18 5.30 -5.56 -3.53
C GLU A 18 6.49 -5.82 -4.47
N LEU A 19 6.24 -6.45 -5.63
CA LEU A 19 7.24 -6.67 -6.68
C LEU A 19 7.42 -5.48 -7.63
N GLY A 20 6.65 -4.40 -7.46
CA GLY A 20 6.71 -3.21 -8.33
C GLY A 20 6.09 -3.39 -9.73
N GLU A 21 5.45 -4.54 -10.00
CA GLU A 21 4.76 -4.82 -11.28
C GLU A 21 3.45 -4.04 -11.44
N ARG A 22 2.89 -3.53 -10.33
CA ARG A 22 1.68 -2.70 -10.31
C ARG A 22 1.85 -1.52 -9.37
N ARG A 23 1.51 -0.32 -9.85
CA ARG A 23 1.41 0.87 -9.00
C ARG A 23 0.11 0.90 -8.21
N LEU A 24 0.18 1.40 -6.98
CA LEU A 24 -1.00 1.75 -6.20
C LEU A 24 -1.51 3.13 -6.63
N ASP A 25 -2.82 3.28 -6.80
CA ASP A 25 -3.41 4.61 -6.85
C ASP A 25 -3.42 5.26 -5.45
N PRO A 26 -3.72 6.57 -5.32
CA PRO A 26 -3.69 7.25 -4.02
C PRO A 26 -4.64 6.65 -2.97
N ALA A 27 -5.83 6.17 -3.36
CA ALA A 27 -6.78 5.58 -2.43
C ALA A 27 -6.30 4.20 -1.95
N GLU A 28 -5.76 3.40 -2.87
CA GLU A 28 -5.12 2.13 -2.56
C GLU A 28 -3.92 2.30 -1.64
N PHE A 29 -3.07 3.29 -1.90
CA PHE A 29 -1.92 3.62 -1.06
C PHE A 29 -2.33 3.94 0.39
N VAL A 30 -3.35 4.78 0.57
CA VAL A 30 -3.88 5.11 1.90
C VAL A 30 -4.43 3.88 2.60
N LYS A 31 -5.17 3.03 1.86
CA LYS A 31 -5.75 1.80 2.41
C LYS A 31 -4.67 0.80 2.86
N VAL A 32 -3.66 0.58 2.02
CA VAL A 32 -2.53 -0.31 2.32
C VAL A 32 -1.73 0.21 3.51
N SER A 33 -1.37 1.50 3.50
CA SER A 33 -0.59 2.13 4.58
C SER A 33 -1.28 1.95 5.94
N ARG A 34 -2.57 2.24 6.03
CA ARG A 34 -3.34 2.07 7.26
C ARG A 34 -3.46 0.60 7.69
N ALA A 35 -3.60 -0.32 6.75
CA ALA A 35 -3.72 -1.75 7.05
C ALA A 35 -2.43 -2.38 7.61
N ILE A 36 -1.28 -1.76 7.33
CA ILE A 36 0.02 -2.13 7.92
C ILE A 36 0.42 -1.26 9.12
N GLY A 37 -0.44 -0.33 9.55
CA GLY A 37 -0.18 0.55 10.70
C GLY A 37 0.74 1.73 10.41
N ALA A 38 0.96 2.08 9.14
CA ALA A 38 1.75 3.21 8.73
C ALA A 38 0.88 4.45 8.46
N ASP A 39 1.43 5.64 8.74
CA ASP A 39 0.79 6.92 8.39
C ASP A 39 1.08 7.27 6.92
N PRO A 40 0.07 7.28 6.03
CA PRO A 40 0.29 7.62 4.63
C PRO A 40 0.77 9.07 4.42
N TYR A 41 0.41 10.01 5.31
CA TYR A 41 0.83 11.41 5.17
C TYR A 41 2.30 11.58 5.52
N GLY A 42 2.77 10.95 6.60
CA GLY A 42 4.19 10.87 6.94
C GLY A 42 5.04 10.31 5.79
N ILE A 43 4.61 9.21 5.19
CA ILE A 43 5.33 8.60 4.04
C ILE A 43 5.41 9.57 2.87
N MET A 44 4.28 10.18 2.47
CA MET A 44 4.25 11.12 1.35
C MET A 44 5.13 12.34 1.61
N LYS A 45 5.07 12.92 2.82
CA LYS A 45 5.89 14.06 3.21
C LYS A 45 7.39 13.75 3.16
N SER A 46 7.79 12.56 3.61
CA SER A 46 9.18 12.11 3.50
C SER A 46 9.62 11.96 2.05
N ALA A 47 8.75 11.41 1.20
CA ALA A 47 9.04 11.20 -0.23
C ALA A 47 9.15 12.51 -1.04
N GLU A 48 8.61 13.63 -0.57
CA GLU A 48 8.82 14.95 -1.20
C GLU A 48 10.24 15.49 -1.02
N SER A 49 10.98 14.98 -0.03
CA SER A 49 12.34 15.45 0.30
C SER A 49 13.47 14.60 -0.30
N ASP A 50 13.12 13.47 -0.93
CA ASP A 50 14.02 12.57 -1.68
C ASP A 50 14.08 12.95 -3.17
#